data_AF-A0A8T3NMI6-F1
#
_entry.id   AF-A0A8T3NMI6-F1
#
_cell.length_a   1.000
_cell.length_b   1.000
_cell.length_c   1.000
_cell.angle_alpha   90.00
_cell.angle_beta   90.00
_cell.angle_gamma   90.00
#
_symmetry.space_group_name_H-M   'P 1'
#
loop_
_entity.id
_entity.type
_entity.pdbx_description
1 polymer ?
#
loop_
_entity_poly.entity_id
_entity_poly.type
_entity_poly.pdbx_seq_one_letter_code
_entity_poly.pdbx_strand_id
1 'polypeptide(L)'
;MDVSYLIQSHTTHVPIVEVDPETSTVKILKSYVASDCSTVMNPTLLDGRIVGGIAQGTGTAFLPGSVPVSRHRDVPSRSRCR
;
A
#
# COMPACT_ATOMS: atom_id res chain seq x y z
N MET A 1 23.40 10.09 23.42
CA MET A 1 22.26 9.36 22.85
C MET A 1 21.56 10.32 21.91
N ASP A 2 21.68 10.06 20.62
CA ASP A 2 21.19 10.95 19.56
C ASP A 2 19.67 10.80 19.39
N VAL A 3 18.99 11.93 19.17
CA VAL A 3 17.53 12.08 19.25
C VAL A 3 16.84 11.71 17.92
N SER A 4 17.49 10.93 17.06
CA SER A 4 17.03 10.61 15.69
C SER A 4 15.68 9.90 15.55
N TYR A 5 15.12 9.32 16.63
CA TYR A 5 13.92 8.45 16.54
C TYR A 5 12.64 9.06 17.14
N LEU A 6 12.62 10.34 17.54
CA LEU A 6 11.46 10.90 18.25
C LEU A 6 10.21 11.04 17.38
N ILE A 7 10.35 11.13 16.05
CA ILE A 7 9.22 11.21 15.13
C ILE A 7 9.41 10.20 14.00
N GLN A 8 8.64 9.11 14.06
CA GLN A 8 8.61 8.10 13.00
C GLN A 8 7.19 7.97 12.48
N SER A 9 7.08 7.71 11.18
CA SER A 9 5.84 7.28 10.56
C SER A 9 5.94 5.78 10.28
N HIS A 10 4.94 5.07 10.74
CA HIS A 10 4.65 3.68 10.52
C HIS A 10 3.57 3.53 9.45
N THR A 11 3.71 2.50 8.63
CA THR A 11 2.68 2.16 7.65
C THR A 11 2.57 0.66 7.57
N THR A 12 1.34 0.18 7.71
CA THR A 12 1.02 -1.25 7.67
C THR A 12 0.29 -1.54 6.37
N HIS A 13 0.82 -2.50 5.62
CA HIS A 13 0.23 -2.99 4.38
C HIS A 13 -0.33 -4.39 4.61
N VAL A 14 -1.59 -4.61 4.23
CA VAL A 14 -2.28 -5.90 4.32
C VAL A 14 -2.88 -6.24 2.97
N PRO A 15 -2.14 -6.94 2.09
CA PRO A 15 -2.67 -7.43 0.83
C PRO A 15 -3.41 -8.77 1.01
N ILE A 16 -4.55 -8.90 0.35
CA ILE A 16 -5.27 -10.15 0.15
C ILE A 16 -4.96 -10.61 -1.27
N VAL A 17 -4.33 -11.78 -1.39
CA VAL A 17 -3.89 -12.34 -2.67
C VAL A 17 -4.47 -13.75 -2.87
N GLU A 18 -4.71 -14.07 -4.13
CA GLU A 18 -5.06 -15.40 -4.61
C GLU A 18 -3.87 -15.95 -5.39
N VAL A 19 -3.51 -17.21 -5.15
CA VAL A 19 -2.38 -17.88 -5.78
C VAL A 19 -2.90 -19.08 -6.55
N ASP A 20 -2.61 -19.12 -7.84
CA ASP A 20 -2.86 -20.28 -8.68
C ASP A 20 -1.68 -21.26 -8.57
N PRO A 21 -1.87 -22.48 -8.05
CA PRO A 21 -0.79 -23.44 -7.84
C PRO A 21 -0.25 -24.04 -9.15
N GLU A 22 -1.02 -24.04 -10.24
CA GLU A 22 -0.61 -24.64 -11.52
C GLU A 22 0.25 -23.66 -12.33
N THR A 23 -0.15 -22.38 -12.35
CA THR A 23 0.57 -21.34 -13.11
C THR A 23 1.56 -20.55 -12.26
N SER A 24 1.55 -20.73 -10.94
CA SER A 24 2.28 -19.90 -9.97
C SER A 24 1.96 -18.41 -10.10
N THR A 25 0.80 -18.08 -10.66
CA THR A 25 0.36 -16.70 -10.85
C THR A 25 -0.25 -16.17 -9.56
N VAL A 26 0.12 -14.96 -9.16
CA VAL A 26 -0.42 -14.29 -7.97
C VAL A 26 -1.29 -13.12 -8.39
N LYS A 27 -2.55 -13.14 -7.96
CA LYS A 27 -3.52 -12.07 -8.20
C LYS A 27 -3.83 -11.34 -6.89
N ILE A 28 -3.72 -10.02 -6.91
CA ILE A 28 -4.13 -9.20 -5.76
C ILE A 28 -5.63 -8.95 -5.85
N LEU A 29 -6.37 -9.38 -4.83
CA LEU A 29 -7.81 -9.17 -4.74
C LEU A 29 -8.12 -7.83 -4.10
N LYS A 30 -7.49 -7.53 -2.97
CA LYS A 30 -7.68 -6.28 -2.19
C LYS A 30 -6.39 -5.92 -1.47
N SER A 31 -6.17 -4.63 -1.23
CA SER A 31 -5.08 -4.17 -0.37
C SER A 31 -5.59 -3.13 0.62
N TYR A 32 -5.23 -3.31 1.88
CA TYR A 32 -5.50 -2.35 2.95
C TYR A 32 -4.19 -1.71 3.37
N VAL A 33 -4.20 -0.39 3.52
CA VAL A 33 -3.04 0.36 3.99
C VAL A 33 -3.49 1.31 5.08
N ALA A 34 -2.78 1.27 6.20
CA ALA A 34 -2.95 2.20 7.30
C ALA A 34 -1.60 2.87 7.56
N SER A 35 -1.56 4.20 7.51
CA SER A 35 -0.36 5.00 7.72
C SER A 35 -0.63 6.02 8.83
N ASP A 36 0.20 6.06 9.86
CA ASP A 36 0.16 7.13 10.87
C ASP A 36 0.95 8.35 10.34
N CYS A 37 0.33 9.00 9.37
CA CYS A 37 0.70 10.37 9.11
C CYS A 37 0.25 11.21 10.32
N SER A 38 1.10 12.12 10.77
CA SER A 38 0.69 13.21 11.67
C SER A 38 -0.33 14.10 10.93
N THR A 39 -0.25 15.42 11.04
CA THR A 39 -1.21 16.27 10.33
C THR A 39 -1.08 16.11 8.82
N VAL A 40 -2.17 15.66 8.18
CA VAL A 40 -2.22 15.50 6.73
C VAL A 40 -2.37 16.88 6.08
N MET A 41 -1.28 17.40 5.53
CA MET A 41 -1.27 18.69 4.83
C MET A 41 -2.09 18.68 3.54
N ASN A 42 -2.06 17.58 2.79
CA ASN A 42 -2.78 17.43 1.53
C ASN A 42 -3.27 15.98 1.36
N PRO A 43 -4.57 15.73 1.54
CA PRO A 43 -5.15 14.39 1.43
C PRO A 43 -4.97 13.74 0.05
N THR A 44 -5.17 14.51 -1.02
CA THR A 44 -5.06 14.00 -2.39
C THR A 44 -3.62 13.56 -2.72
N LEU A 45 -2.63 14.32 -2.24
CA LEU A 45 -1.23 13.96 -2.43
C LEU A 45 -0.87 12.71 -1.61
N LEU A 46 -1.40 12.59 -0.39
CA LEU A 46 -1.20 11.43 0.46
C LEU A 46 -1.77 10.16 -0.19
N ASP A 47 -2.99 10.23 -0.72
CA ASP A 47 -3.59 9.11 -1.46
C ASP A 47 -2.74 8.71 -2.67
N GLY A 48 -2.25 9.70 -3.43
CA GLY A 48 -1.32 9.45 -4.53
C GLY A 48 -0.03 8.74 -4.10
N ARG A 49 0.52 9.09 -2.93
CA ARG A 49 1.70 8.43 -2.36
C ARG A 49 1.41 7.01 -1.89
N ILE A 50 0.25 6.76 -1.27
CA ILE A 50 -0.16 5.42 -0.84
C ILE A 50 -0.29 4.50 -2.05
N VAL A 51 -0.98 4.95 -3.11
CA VAL A 51 -1.18 4.18 -4.34
C VAL A 51 0.13 3.96 -5.07
N GLY A 52 0.96 5.00 -5.19
CA GLY A 52 2.30 4.90 -5.80
C GLY A 52 3.19 3.90 -5.07
N GLY A 53 3.19 3.93 -3.73
CA GLY A 53 3.94 2.98 -2.90
C GLY A 53 3.47 1.53 -3.05
N ILE A 54 2.15 1.30 -3.07
CA ILE A 54 1.59 -0.03 -3.33
C ILE A 54 1.99 -0.51 -4.74
N ALA A 55 1.87 0.33 -5.76
CA ALA A 55 2.24 -0.02 -7.13
C ALA A 55 3.73 -0.38 -7.25
N GLN A 56 4.60 0.42 -6.63
CA GLN A 56 6.05 0.18 -6.62
C GLN A 56 6.42 -1.10 -5.86
N GLY A 57 5.84 -1.32 -4.68
CA GLY A 57 6.07 -2.51 -3.87
C GLY A 57 5.56 -3.77 -4.56
N THR A 58 4.37 -3.70 -5.16
CA THR A 58 3.75 -4.80 -5.90
C THR A 58 4.57 -5.18 -7.14
N GLY A 59 4.99 -4.18 -7.93
CA GLY A 59 5.80 -4.43 -9.13
C GLY A 59 7.18 -5.02 -8.81
N THR A 60 7.72 -4.72 -7.62
CA THR A 60 8.99 -5.29 -7.14
C THR A 60 8.79 -6.69 -6.56
N ALA A 61 7.68 -6.94 -5.87
CA ALA A 61 7.36 -8.24 -5.27
C ALA A 61 6.99 -9.29 -6.32
N PHE A 62 6.37 -8.89 -7.43
CA PHE A 62 5.91 -9.80 -8.48
C PHE A 62 6.48 -9.39 -9.85
N LEU A 63 7.58 -10.03 -10.25
CA LEU A 63 8.21 -9.93 -11.58
C LEU A 63 8.07 -11.26 -12.34
N PRO A 64 8.25 -11.27 -13.67
CA PRO A 64 7.23 -11.07 -14.70
C PRO A 64 6.17 -12.20 -14.76
N GLY A 65 4.90 -11.81 -14.96
CA GLY A 65 3.70 -12.67 -14.89
C GLY A 65 2.60 -12.12 -13.97
N SER A 66 2.84 -10.96 -13.35
CA SER A 66 2.01 -10.38 -12.30
C SER A 66 0.80 -9.61 -12.84
N VAL A 67 -0.36 -9.89 -12.24
CA VAL A 67 -1.68 -9.39 -12.63
C VAL A 67 -1.82 -7.91 -12.22
N PRO A 68 -2.42 -7.02 -13.03
CA PRO A 68 -2.54 -5.61 -12.71
C PRO A 68 -3.30 -5.38 -11.39
N VAL A 69 -2.80 -4.46 -10.55
CA VAL A 69 -3.50 -3.97 -9.36
C VAL A 69 -4.87 -3.45 -9.79
N SER A 70 -5.95 -4.13 -9.38
CA SER A 70 -7.30 -3.69 -9.67
C SER A 70 -7.59 -2.40 -8.91
N ARG A 71 -8.00 -1.38 -9.69
CA ARG A 71 -8.51 -0.04 -9.36
C ARG A 71 -8.57 0.34 -7.88
N HIS A 72 -8.07 1.55 -7.60
CA HIS A 72 -8.16 2.39 -6.38
C HIS A 72 -9.46 2.34 -5.53
N ARG A 73 -10.57 1.78 -6.04
CA ARG A 73 -11.84 1.65 -5.32
C ARG A 73 -11.83 0.59 -4.21
N ASP A 74 -10.87 -0.33 -4.21
CA ASP A 74 -10.79 -1.40 -3.21
C ASP A 74 -9.97 -1.03 -1.96
N VAL A 75 -9.24 0.09 -2.00
CA VAL A 75 -8.58 0.66 -0.81
C VAL A 75 -9.61 1.54 -0.11
N PRO A 76 -10.05 1.21 1.12
CA PRO A 76 -10.98 2.07 1.84
C PRO A 76 -10.26 3.40 2.14
N SER A 77 -10.54 4.45 1.38
CA SER A 77 -9.97 5.79 1.54
C SER A 77 -10.51 6.54 2.77
N ARG A 78 -10.91 5.82 3.83
CA ARG A 78 -11.22 6.46 5.11
C ARG A 78 -9.91 6.77 5.81
N SER A 79 -9.14 7.72 5.24
CA SER A 79 -8.04 8.40 5.89
C SER A 79 -8.59 9.20 7.06
N ARG A 80 -8.85 8.51 8.19
CA ARG A 80 -9.10 9.15 9.49
C ARG A 80 -7.78 9.45 10.18
N CYS A 81 -6.81 9.96 9.42
CA CYS A 81 -5.69 10.70 10.00
C CYS A 81 -6.22 12.11 10.27
N ARG A 82 -6.28 12.48 11.54
CA ARG A 82 -6.71 13.82 11.96
C ARG A 82 -5.74 14.90 11.48
#